data_AF-A0A935PWK4-F1
#
_entry.id   AF-A0A935PWK4-F1
#
_cell.length_a   1.000
_cell.length_b   1.000
_cell.length_c   1.000
_cell.angle_alpha   90.00
_cell.angle_beta   90.00
_cell.angle_gamma   90.00
#
_symmetry.space_group_name_H-M   'P 1'
#
loop_
_entity.id
_entity.type
_entity.pdbx_description
1 polymer ?
#
loop_
_entity_poly.entity_id
_entity_poly.type
_entity_poly.pdbx_seq_one_letter_code
_entity_poly.pdbx_strand_id
1 'polypeptide(L)'
;MLKVKSVLVGCLLSLLSSWAHAYDHTHRDWSTLLAQHVRLAADGKASRVDYAGMATDRAALNRYLASLSAVSAQEYAGWSKPQRLAFLINAYNAFTIDLVLSKYPDLKSKPI
;
A
#
# COMPACT_ATOMS: atom_id res chain seq x y z
N MET A 1 54.51 -5.60 -5.05
CA MET A 1 53.51 -4.52 -4.86
C MET A 1 52.46 -4.50 -5.96
N LEU A 2 51.82 -5.64 -6.27
CA LEU A 2 50.84 -5.70 -7.38
C LEU A 2 49.73 -6.74 -7.10
N LYS A 3 49.09 -6.68 -5.93
CA LYS A 3 47.93 -7.54 -5.58
C LYS A 3 46.87 -6.85 -4.69
N VAL A 4 46.99 -5.54 -4.47
CA VAL A 4 46.09 -4.78 -3.57
C VAL A 4 44.98 -4.04 -4.34
N LYS A 5 45.14 -3.80 -5.65
CA LYS A 5 44.18 -3.01 -6.44
C LYS A 5 42.91 -3.79 -6.86
N SER A 6 42.97 -5.12 -6.95
CA SER A 6 41.84 -5.94 -7.43
C SER A 6 40.79 -6.24 -6.36
N VAL A 7 41.15 -6.16 -5.07
CA VAL A 7 40.21 -6.44 -3.96
C VAL A 7 39.25 -5.28 -3.71
N LEU A 8 39.67 -4.04 -3.99
CA LEU A 8 38.84 -2.84 -3.84
C LEU A 8 37.70 -2.73 -4.87
N VAL A 9 37.83 -3.39 -6.03
CA VAL A 9 36.78 -3.36 -7.07
C VAL A 9 35.62 -4.31 -6.73
N GLY A 10 35.90 -5.43 -6.05
CA GLY A 10 34.88 -6.42 -5.68
C GLY A 10 33.92 -5.97 -4.57
N CYS A 11 34.41 -5.18 -3.60
CA CYS A 11 33.59 -4.64 -2.50
C CYS A 11 32.71 -3.44 -2.89
N LEU A 12 33.00 -2.78 -4.02
CA LEU A 12 32.21 -1.63 -4.49
C LEU A 12 30.95 -2.06 -5.27
N LEU A 13 30.92 -3.28 -5.81
CA LEU A 13 29.81 -3.83 -6.59
C LEU A 13 28.67 -4.44 -5.73
N SER A 14 28.96 -4.82 -4.49
CA SER A 14 27.95 -5.36 -3.55
C SER A 14 27.17 -4.28 -2.79
N LEU A 15 27.61 -3.01 -2.87
CA LEU A 15 26.94 -1.87 -2.22
C LEU A 15 25.84 -1.23 -3.08
N LEU A 16 25.66 -1.67 -4.33
CA LEU A 16 24.68 -1.13 -5.29
C LEU A 16 23.52 -2.10 -5.58
N SER A 17 23.45 -3.23 -4.89
CA SER A 17 22.27 -4.10 -4.93
C SER A 17 21.14 -3.45 -4.15
N SER A 18 20.52 -2.43 -4.74
CA SER A 18 19.18 -2.01 -4.34
C SER A 18 18.29 -3.23 -4.52
N TRP A 19 17.95 -3.89 -3.41
CA TRP A 19 16.90 -4.89 -3.39
C TRP A 19 15.60 -4.14 -3.71
N ALA A 20 15.28 -4.00 -4.99
CA ALA A 20 13.94 -3.68 -5.43
C ALA A 20 13.10 -4.90 -5.05
N HIS A 21 12.51 -4.88 -3.85
CA HIS A 21 11.53 -5.88 -3.47
C HIS A 21 10.36 -5.73 -4.45
N ALA A 22 10.06 -6.81 -5.17
CA ALA A 22 8.92 -6.86 -6.05
C ALA A 22 7.64 -6.49 -5.27
N TYR A 23 6.77 -5.69 -5.91
CA TYR A 23 5.51 -5.28 -5.31
C TYR A 23 4.66 -6.49 -4.89
N ASP A 24 4.10 -6.43 -3.68
CA ASP A 24 3.20 -7.46 -3.15
C ASP A 24 1.81 -7.38 -3.81
N HIS A 25 1.62 -8.18 -4.86
CA HIS A 25 0.34 -8.32 -5.56
C HIS A 25 -0.74 -9.04 -4.74
N THR A 26 -0.41 -9.61 -3.57
CA THR A 26 -1.42 -10.19 -2.67
C THR A 26 -2.12 -9.13 -1.82
N HIS A 27 -1.59 -7.90 -1.76
CA HIS A 27 -2.12 -6.81 -0.94
C HIS A 27 -2.36 -7.25 0.52
N ARG A 28 -1.41 -7.99 1.10
CA ARG A 28 -1.62 -8.67 2.39
C ARG A 28 -1.91 -7.69 3.52
N ASP A 29 -1.10 -6.64 3.65
CA ASP A 29 -1.26 -5.63 4.71
C ASP A 29 -2.62 -4.94 4.61
N TRP A 30 -3.09 -4.68 3.38
CA TRP A 30 -4.41 -4.12 3.14
C TRP A 30 -5.53 -5.10 3.47
N SER A 31 -5.37 -6.36 3.09
CA SER A 31 -6.33 -7.42 3.41
C SER A 31 -6.49 -7.60 4.92
N THR A 32 -5.39 -7.49 5.67
CA THR A 32 -5.43 -7.51 7.14
C THR A 32 -6.24 -6.35 7.70
N LEU A 33 -6.01 -5.11 7.23
CA LEU A 33 -6.77 -3.95 7.65
C LEU A 33 -8.26 -4.08 7.33
N LEU A 34 -8.60 -4.56 6.14
CA LEU A 34 -9.99 -4.77 5.75
C LEU A 34 -10.66 -5.83 6.64
N ALA A 35 -10.00 -6.94 6.91
CA ALA A 35 -10.53 -7.96 7.82
C ALA A 35 -10.75 -7.41 9.23
N GLN A 36 -9.85 -6.56 9.71
CA GLN A 36 -9.93 -5.95 11.03
C GLN A 36 -10.99 -4.85 11.13
N HIS A 37 -11.25 -4.10 10.05
CA HIS A 37 -12.02 -2.84 10.15
C HIS A 37 -13.21 -2.76 9.19
N VAL A 38 -13.53 -3.80 8.44
CA VAL A 38 -14.75 -3.86 7.63
C VAL A 38 -15.71 -4.88 8.23
N ARG A 39 -16.97 -4.47 8.36
CA ARG A 39 -18.05 -5.28 8.93
C ARG A 39 -19.24 -5.29 7.98
N LEU A 40 -19.91 -6.44 7.90
CA LEU A 40 -21.21 -6.50 7.25
C LEU A 40 -22.22 -5.68 8.08
N ALA A 41 -23.02 -4.86 7.41
CA ALA A 41 -24.11 -4.12 8.04
C ALA A 41 -25.14 -5.10 8.61
N ALA A 42 -25.87 -4.66 9.64
CA ALA A 42 -26.84 -5.50 10.34
C ALA A 42 -27.94 -6.06 9.45
N ASP A 43 -28.25 -5.41 8.33
CA ASP A 43 -29.23 -5.87 7.33
C ASP A 43 -28.66 -6.87 6.31
N GLY A 44 -27.36 -7.15 6.37
CA GLY A 44 -26.66 -8.09 5.48
C GLY A 44 -26.45 -7.58 4.04
N LYS A 45 -26.81 -6.32 3.74
CA LYS A 45 -26.86 -5.83 2.34
C LYS A 45 -25.61 -5.10 1.89
N ALA A 46 -24.80 -4.61 2.83
CA ALA A 46 -23.61 -3.82 2.52
C ALA A 46 -22.53 -4.02 3.58
N SER A 47 -21.28 -3.81 3.19
CA SER A 47 -20.17 -3.68 4.14
C SER A 47 -19.98 -2.23 4.56
N ARG A 48 -19.55 -2.01 5.80
CA ARG A 48 -19.23 -0.71 6.38
C ARG A 48 -17.82 -0.72 6.95
N VAL A 49 -17.11 0.38 6.77
CA VAL A 49 -15.80 0.61 7.37
C VAL A 49 -16.01 1.13 8.80
N ASP A 50 -15.39 0.48 9.77
CA ASP A 50 -15.17 1.00 11.11
C ASP A 50 -14.05 2.04 11.06
N TYR A 51 -14.42 3.30 10.81
CA TYR A 51 -13.45 4.38 10.71
C TYR A 51 -12.75 4.67 12.05
N ALA A 52 -13.36 4.38 13.20
CA ALA A 52 -12.71 4.55 14.49
C ALA A 52 -11.60 3.51 14.70
N GLY A 53 -11.88 2.24 14.38
CA GLY A 53 -10.88 1.18 14.34
C GLY A 53 -9.77 1.47 13.33
N MET A 54 -10.14 1.84 12.11
CA MET A 54 -9.18 2.20 11.06
C MET A 54 -8.30 3.40 11.45
N ALA A 55 -8.84 4.39 12.18
CA ALA A 55 -8.07 5.53 12.68
C ALA A 55 -7.02 5.10 13.72
N THR A 56 -7.35 4.11 14.55
CA THR A 56 -6.40 3.53 15.52
C THR A 56 -5.21 2.87 14.80
N ASP A 57 -5.47 2.19 13.68
CA ASP A 57 -4.45 1.54 12.86
C ASP A 57 -3.94 2.41 11.69
N ARG A 58 -4.08 3.74 11.77
CA ARG A 58 -3.67 4.67 10.70
C ARG A 58 -2.20 4.52 10.31
N ALA A 59 -1.32 4.16 11.25
CA ALA A 59 0.08 3.89 10.96
C ALA A 59 0.26 2.70 10.01
N ALA A 60 -0.54 1.64 10.15
CA ALA A 60 -0.51 0.50 9.25
C ALA A 60 -1.09 0.86 7.86
N LEU A 61 -2.19 1.64 7.83
CA LEU A 61 -2.71 2.18 6.58
C LEU A 61 -1.64 3.01 5.85
N ASN A 62 -0.97 3.92 6.54
CA ASN A 62 0.07 4.78 5.94
C ASN A 62 1.24 3.97 5.35
N ARG A 63 1.62 2.84 5.96
CA ARG A 63 2.63 1.94 5.38
C ARG A 63 2.16 1.33 4.06
N TYR A 64 0.89 0.91 3.99
CA TYR A 64 0.31 0.40 2.76
C TYR A 64 0.18 1.48 1.68
N LEU A 65 -0.22 2.70 2.04
CA LEU A 65 -0.24 3.83 1.09
C LEU A 65 1.16 4.19 0.58
N ALA A 66 2.17 4.11 1.43
CA ALA A 66 3.56 4.31 1.04
C ALA A 66 4.04 3.24 0.05
N SER A 67 3.66 1.97 0.25
CA SER A 67 4.03 0.91 -0.70
C SER A 67 3.36 1.09 -2.05
N LEU A 68 2.10 1.55 -2.08
CA LEU A 68 1.40 1.93 -3.32
C LEU A 68 2.10 3.09 -4.03
N SER A 69 2.49 4.12 -3.27
CA SER A 69 3.10 5.34 -3.80
C SER A 69 4.54 5.13 -4.31
N ALA A 70 5.21 4.09 -3.81
CA ALA A 70 6.58 3.75 -4.21
C ALA A 70 6.66 3.07 -5.58
N VAL A 71 5.54 2.59 -6.12
CA VAL A 71 5.51 1.89 -7.42
C VAL A 71 5.84 2.85 -8.55
N SER A 72 6.92 2.55 -9.28
CA SER A 72 7.30 3.32 -10.47
C SER A 72 6.37 3.04 -11.66
N ALA A 73 6.31 3.99 -12.59
CA ALA A 73 5.60 3.81 -13.86
C ALA A 73 6.12 2.61 -14.66
N GLN A 74 7.43 2.32 -14.58
CA GLN A 74 8.05 1.18 -15.24
C GLN A 74 7.58 -0.15 -14.64
N GLU A 75 7.58 -0.27 -13.31
CA GLU A 75 7.05 -1.47 -12.64
C GLU A 75 5.58 -1.69 -12.99
N TYR A 76 4.75 -0.65 -12.88
CA TYR A 76 3.33 -0.72 -13.21
C TYR A 76 3.08 -1.14 -14.67
N ALA A 77 3.86 -0.60 -15.62
CA ALA A 77 3.76 -0.95 -17.03
C ALA A 77 4.17 -2.40 -17.31
N GLY A 78 5.05 -2.98 -16.50
CA GLY A 78 5.50 -4.37 -16.61
C GLY A 78 4.51 -5.41 -16.08
N TRP A 79 3.45 -5.00 -15.39
CA TRP A 79 2.47 -5.91 -14.81
C TRP A 79 1.42 -6.38 -15.82
N SER A 80 0.87 -7.57 -15.56
CA SER A 80 -0.28 -8.07 -16.29
C SER A 80 -1.51 -7.17 -16.11
N LYS A 81 -2.45 -7.22 -17.07
CA LYS A 81 -3.70 -6.46 -16.98
C LYS A 81 -4.49 -6.72 -15.67
N PRO A 82 -4.63 -7.98 -15.19
CA PRO A 82 -5.28 -8.23 -13.89
C PRO A 82 -4.57 -7.59 -12.70
N GLN A 83 -3.23 -7.66 -12.65
CA GLN A 83 -2.44 -7.04 -11.58
C GLN A 83 -2.61 -5.52 -11.55
N ARG A 84 -2.57 -4.86 -12.73
CA ARG A 84 -2.81 -3.42 -12.84
C ARG A 84 -4.20 -3.02 -12.35
N LEU A 85 -5.23 -3.81 -12.68
CA LEU A 85 -6.60 -3.55 -12.24
C LEU A 85 -6.73 -3.69 -10.72
N ALA A 86 -6.20 -4.78 -10.16
CA ALA A 86 -6.20 -5.01 -8.71
C ALA A 86 -5.49 -3.87 -7.97
N PHE A 87 -4.31 -3.45 -8.47
CA PHE A 87 -3.57 -2.32 -7.92
C PHE A 87 -4.40 -1.04 -7.90
N LEU A 88 -5.01 -0.66 -9.03
CA LEU A 88 -5.79 0.58 -9.11
C LEU A 88 -7.03 0.57 -8.21
N ILE A 89 -7.74 -0.55 -8.14
CA ILE A 89 -8.92 -0.69 -7.26
C ILE A 89 -8.50 -0.56 -5.79
N ASN A 90 -7.45 -1.27 -5.39
CA ASN A 90 -6.98 -1.24 -4.01
C ASN A 90 -6.38 0.13 -3.64
N ALA A 91 -5.66 0.78 -4.55
CA ALA A 91 -5.13 2.13 -4.36
C ALA A 91 -6.28 3.13 -4.15
N TYR A 92 -7.25 3.14 -5.06
CA TYR A 92 -8.42 4.02 -4.97
C TYR A 92 -9.14 3.86 -3.62
N ASN A 93 -9.44 2.63 -3.22
CA ASN A 93 -10.15 2.37 -1.97
C ASN A 93 -9.35 2.79 -0.73
N ALA A 94 -8.06 2.47 -0.67
CA ALA A 94 -7.22 2.81 0.47
C ALA A 94 -7.01 4.33 0.62
N PHE A 95 -6.73 5.04 -0.48
CA PHE A 95 -6.62 6.51 -0.45
C PHE A 95 -7.97 7.20 -0.17
N THR A 96 -9.09 6.60 -0.59
CA THR A 96 -10.42 7.12 -0.23
C THR A 96 -10.64 7.03 1.28
N ILE A 97 -10.29 5.90 1.90
CA ILE A 97 -10.38 5.76 3.37
C ILE A 97 -9.46 6.77 4.06
N ASP A 98 -8.23 6.95 3.58
CA ASP A 98 -7.29 7.95 4.09
C ASP A 98 -7.87 9.38 4.03
N LEU A 99 -8.51 9.72 2.92
CA LEU A 99 -9.19 11.00 2.72
C LEU A 99 -10.36 11.17 3.70
N VAL A 100 -11.22 10.17 3.89
CA VAL A 100 -12.29 10.25 4.90
C VAL A 100 -11.70 10.47 6.29
N LEU A 101 -10.65 9.72 6.64
CA LEU A 101 -9.97 9.86 7.94
C LEU A 101 -9.30 11.22 8.14
N SER A 102 -9.08 12.02 7.09
CA SER A 102 -8.59 13.40 7.24
C SER A 102 -9.63 14.36 7.85
N LYS A 103 -10.91 13.97 7.85
CA LYS A 103 -12.04 14.75 8.38
C LYS A 103 -12.93 14.00 9.37
N TYR A 104 -12.71 12.71 9.57
CA TYR A 104 -13.43 11.92 10.57
C TYR A 104 -13.10 12.40 12.00
N PRO A 105 -14.06 12.43 12.94
CA PRO A 105 -15.47 12.04 12.81
C PRO A 105 -16.39 13.13 12.24
N ASP A 106 -15.87 14.32 11.98
CA ASP A 106 -16.63 15.52 11.60
C ASP A 106 -17.01 15.60 10.11
N LEU A 107 -16.86 14.50 9.37
CA LEU A 107 -17.20 14.45 7.96
C LEU A 107 -18.71 14.58 7.77
N LYS A 108 -19.14 15.69 7.16
CA LYS A 108 -20.54 15.94 6.82
C LYS A 108 -20.80 15.59 5.36
N SER A 109 -21.83 14.78 5.11
CA SER A 109 -22.38 14.62 3.77
C SER A 109 -23.09 15.92 3.37
N LYS A 110 -23.00 16.26 2.09
CA LYS A 110 -23.87 17.29 1.52
C LYS A 110 -25.30 16.73 1.47
N PRO A 111 -26.32 17.44 1.96
CA PRO A 111 -27.70 17.01 1.77
C PRO A 111 -27.98 16.93 0.26
N ILE A 112 -28.60 15.83 -0.16
CA ILE A 112 -29.06 15.58 -1.53
C ILE A 112 -30.56 15.89 -1.58
#